data_AF-A0A9W7SQ83-F1
#
_entry.id   AF-A0A9W7SQ83-F1
#
_cell.length_a   1.000
_cell.length_b   1.000
_cell.length_c   1.000
_cell.angle_alpha   90.00
_cell.angle_beta   90.00
_cell.angle_gamma   90.00
#
_symmetry.space_group_name_H-M   'P 1'
#
loop_
_entity.id
_entity.type
_entity.pdbx_description
1 polymer ?
#
loop_
_entity_poly.entity_id
_entity_poly.type
_entity_poly.pdbx_seq_one_letter_code
_entity_poly.pdbx_strand_id
1 'polypeptide(L)'
;MADPRVVPQYDIPARQDHLAIFDADFRQDISLYQEHDHVQTLEATLGDRVVGRKVGVGVHSPYRDVVDIAHLLQDTDADGLITIGSSSDSDAGKVASKLANTLRPRFTEADVGAIVDQAKGHATTNAARVRVIQAPTSLSAAEWNGTASATNADGKKQHFGLANHRDAPPT
;
A
#
# COMPACT_ATOMS: atom_id res chain seq x y z
N MET A 1 -21.61 -34.02 5.62
CA MET A 1 -20.17 -33.70 5.41
C MET A 1 -20.10 -32.46 4.55
N ALA A 2 -19.47 -31.38 5.03
CA ALA A 2 -19.27 -30.16 4.24
C ALA A 2 -18.05 -30.32 3.32
N ASP A 3 -18.12 -29.76 2.09
CA ASP A 3 -17.00 -29.77 1.13
C ASP A 3 -15.83 -28.94 1.68
N PRO A 4 -14.62 -29.52 1.83
CA PRO A 4 -13.45 -28.83 2.39
C PRO A 4 -12.91 -27.68 1.52
N ARG A 5 -13.51 -27.38 0.36
CA ARG A 5 -13.10 -26.29 -0.54
C ARG A 5 -13.97 -25.04 -0.45
N VAL A 6 -15.00 -25.03 0.39
CA VAL A 6 -15.78 -23.81 0.63
C VAL A 6 -15.15 -23.06 1.80
N VAL A 7 -14.22 -22.15 1.48
CA VAL A 7 -13.82 -21.11 2.43
C VAL A 7 -15.08 -20.28 2.71
N PRO A 8 -15.49 -20.10 3.97
CA PRO A 8 -16.61 -19.22 4.28
C PRO A 8 -16.25 -17.83 3.77
N GLN A 9 -16.93 -17.39 2.72
CA GLN A 9 -16.90 -15.99 2.32
C GLN A 9 -17.60 -15.23 3.45
N TYR A 10 -16.83 -14.59 4.31
CA TYR A 10 -17.38 -13.66 5.27
C TYR A 10 -17.93 -12.48 4.49
N ASP A 11 -19.25 -12.32 4.50
CA ASP A 11 -19.87 -11.07 4.05
C ASP A 11 -19.27 -9.94 4.88
N ILE A 12 -18.46 -9.12 4.20
CA ILE A 12 -17.97 -7.87 4.76
C ILE A 12 -19.21 -7.00 4.94
N PRO A 13 -19.55 -6.57 6.18
CA PRO A 13 -20.78 -5.82 6.44
C PRO A 13 -20.94 -4.67 5.45
N ALA A 14 -22.18 -4.52 4.97
CA ALA A 14 -22.66 -3.60 3.95
C ALA A 14 -21.80 -2.33 3.80
N ARG A 15 -20.94 -2.31 2.78
CA ARG A 15 -20.18 -1.13 2.37
C ARG A 15 -20.99 -0.23 1.45
N GLN A 16 -22.06 0.34 1.98
CA GLN A 16 -22.63 1.54 1.39
C GLN A 16 -21.74 2.70 1.86
N ASP A 17 -21.21 3.47 0.91
CA ASP A 17 -20.41 4.70 1.12
C ASP A 17 -18.89 4.57 1.37
N HIS A 18 -18.28 3.41 1.11
CA HIS A 18 -16.81 3.24 1.24
C HIS A 18 -16.06 3.38 -0.09
N LEU A 19 -14.96 4.15 -0.09
CA LEU A 19 -14.17 4.54 -1.27
C LEU A 19 -12.78 3.88 -1.26
N ALA A 20 -12.37 3.29 -2.38
CA ALA A 20 -11.09 2.57 -2.51
C ALA A 20 -10.19 3.13 -3.61
N ILE A 21 -8.88 3.08 -3.38
CA ILE A 21 -7.86 3.29 -4.40
C ILE A 21 -7.33 1.94 -4.88
N PHE A 22 -7.12 1.85 -6.19
CA PHE A 22 -6.63 0.66 -6.85
C PHE A 22 -5.20 0.88 -7.41
N ASP A 23 -4.26 0.04 -7.02
CA ASP A 23 -2.89 0.03 -7.56
C ASP A 23 -2.57 -1.32 -8.19
N ALA A 24 -2.10 -1.31 -9.44
CA ALA A 24 -1.72 -2.50 -10.18
C ALA A 24 -0.43 -2.30 -10.99
N ASP A 25 0.60 -3.10 -10.71
CA ASP A 25 1.75 -3.29 -11.59
C ASP A 25 2.03 -4.77 -11.84
N PHE A 26 2.27 -5.11 -13.10
CA PHE A 26 2.59 -6.45 -13.58
C PHE A 26 3.74 -6.33 -14.57
N ARG A 27 4.86 -5.73 -14.15
CA ARG A 27 6.01 -5.46 -15.02
C ARG A 27 7.14 -6.49 -14.91
N GLN A 28 6.78 -7.76 -14.76
CA GLN A 28 7.61 -8.87 -15.28
C GLN A 28 6.91 -9.80 -16.27
N ASP A 29 5.67 -9.52 -16.69
CA ASP A 29 5.14 -10.09 -17.93
C ASP A 29 4.31 -9.05 -18.68
N ILE A 30 4.99 -8.30 -19.57
CA ILE A 30 4.32 -7.45 -20.55
C ILE A 30 3.40 -8.30 -21.49
N SER A 31 3.57 -9.62 -21.52
CA SER A 31 2.66 -10.57 -22.19
C SER A 31 1.34 -10.81 -21.43
N LEU A 32 1.29 -10.56 -20.13
CA LEU A 32 0.16 -10.94 -19.27
C LEU A 32 -0.84 -9.79 -19.05
N TYR A 33 -0.41 -8.53 -19.17
CA TYR A 33 -1.33 -7.39 -19.15
C TYR A 33 -2.29 -7.35 -20.36
N GLN A 34 -1.93 -8.00 -21.47
CA GLN A 34 -2.83 -8.17 -22.62
C GLN A 34 -3.81 -9.35 -22.46
N GLU A 35 -3.65 -10.19 -21.43
CA GLU A 35 -4.51 -11.37 -21.17
C GLU A 35 -5.28 -11.34 -19.84
N HIS A 36 -5.07 -10.37 -18.94
CA HIS A 36 -5.61 -10.45 -17.58
C HIS A 36 -6.93 -9.72 -17.32
N ASP A 37 -8.01 -10.47 -17.58
CA ASP A 37 -9.39 -10.26 -17.14
C ASP A 37 -9.52 -9.84 -15.66
N HIS A 38 -8.70 -10.37 -14.75
CA HIS A 38 -8.94 -10.26 -13.31
C HIS A 38 -8.83 -8.85 -12.71
N VAL A 39 -7.87 -8.02 -13.15
CA VAL A 39 -7.74 -6.63 -12.66
C VAL A 39 -8.90 -5.78 -13.15
N GLN A 40 -9.23 -5.89 -14.44
CA GLN A 40 -10.34 -5.15 -15.04
C GLN A 40 -11.69 -5.62 -14.47
N THR A 41 -11.85 -6.93 -14.27
CA THR A 41 -13.03 -7.51 -13.63
C THR A 41 -13.15 -7.06 -12.19
N LEU A 42 -12.06 -6.99 -11.42
CA LEU A 42 -12.10 -6.45 -10.07
C LEU A 42 -12.47 -4.96 -10.05
N GLU A 43 -11.83 -4.14 -10.89
CA GLU A 43 -12.14 -2.72 -11.04
C GLU A 43 -13.62 -2.52 -11.42
N ALA A 44 -14.11 -3.26 -12.41
CA ALA A 44 -15.52 -3.25 -12.83
C ALA A 44 -16.47 -3.74 -11.73
N THR A 45 -16.09 -4.76 -10.95
CA THR A 45 -16.89 -5.27 -9.83
C THR A 45 -16.98 -4.27 -8.69
N LEU A 46 -15.90 -3.52 -8.43
CA LEU A 46 -15.90 -2.46 -7.43
C LEU A 46 -16.72 -1.24 -7.91
N GLY A 47 -16.70 -0.96 -9.22
CA GLY A 47 -17.49 0.08 -9.88
C GLY A 47 -17.23 1.46 -9.28
N ASP A 48 -18.30 2.17 -8.94
CA ASP A 48 -18.26 3.54 -8.40
C ASP A 48 -17.57 3.65 -7.02
N ARG A 49 -17.16 2.53 -6.41
CA ARG A 49 -16.34 2.54 -5.19
C ARG A 49 -14.88 2.86 -5.47
N VAL A 50 -14.42 2.75 -6.72
CA VAL A 50 -13.04 3.10 -7.10
C VAL A 50 -12.95 4.61 -7.31
N VAL A 51 -12.25 5.30 -6.42
CA VAL A 51 -12.11 6.78 -6.47
C VAL A 51 -10.77 7.26 -7.00
N GLY A 52 -9.81 6.35 -7.12
CA GLY A 52 -8.51 6.66 -7.65
C GLY A 52 -7.81 5.40 -8.13
N ARG A 53 -6.93 5.59 -9.10
CA ARG A 53 -6.10 4.52 -9.65
C ARG A 53 -4.67 5.00 -9.82
N LYS A 54 -3.73 4.21 -9.33
CA LYS A 54 -2.30 4.29 -9.69
C LYS A 54 -1.97 3.03 -10.48
N VAL A 55 -1.11 3.17 -11.47
CA VAL A 55 -0.56 2.03 -12.22
C VAL A 55 0.94 2.15 -12.13
N GLY A 56 1.58 1.06 -11.77
CA GLY A 56 3.03 1.00 -11.70
C GLY A 56 3.58 1.37 -10.33
N VAL A 57 4.44 0.49 -9.81
CA VAL A 57 5.33 0.79 -8.70
C VAL A 57 6.74 0.39 -9.11
N GLY A 58 7.66 1.34 -9.07
CA GLY A 58 9.06 1.06 -9.38
C GLY A 58 9.63 -0.04 -8.48
N VAL A 59 10.62 -0.77 -9.01
CA VAL A 59 11.35 -1.79 -8.25
C VAL A 59 11.88 -1.19 -6.94
N HIS A 60 11.67 -1.90 -5.83
CA HIS A 60 12.06 -1.47 -4.48
C HIS A 60 11.29 -0.25 -3.95
N SER A 61 10.08 0.00 -4.45
CA SER A 61 9.13 0.97 -3.88
C SER A 61 9.75 2.38 -3.75
N PRO A 62 10.11 3.04 -4.86
CA PRO A 62 10.76 4.34 -4.80
C PRO A 62 9.83 5.39 -4.17
N TYR A 63 10.42 6.37 -3.49
CA TYR A 63 9.68 7.41 -2.76
C TYR A 63 8.67 8.14 -3.64
N ARG A 64 9.02 8.45 -4.89
CA ARG A 64 8.09 9.06 -5.84
C ARG A 64 6.74 8.32 -5.95
N ASP A 65 6.76 6.98 -6.06
CA ASP A 65 5.54 6.20 -6.23
C ASP A 65 4.76 6.13 -4.91
N VAL A 66 5.47 6.06 -3.79
CA VAL A 66 4.87 6.13 -2.45
C VAL A 66 4.19 7.48 -2.20
N VAL A 67 4.84 8.58 -2.58
CA VAL A 67 4.30 9.95 -2.49
C VAL A 67 3.06 10.08 -3.36
N ASP A 68 3.11 9.60 -4.60
CA ASP A 68 1.96 9.61 -5.52
C ASP A 68 0.74 8.88 -4.93
N ILE A 69 0.94 7.67 -4.38
CA ILE A 69 -0.14 6.90 -3.75
C ILE A 69 -0.67 7.62 -2.50
N ALA A 70 0.21 8.18 -1.68
CA ALA A 70 -0.18 8.89 -0.47
C ALA A 70 -0.96 10.17 -0.76
N HIS A 71 -0.58 10.92 -1.81
CA HIS A 71 -1.36 12.07 -2.26
C HIS A 71 -2.71 11.64 -2.79
N LEU A 72 -2.79 10.55 -3.57
CA LEU A 72 -4.07 10.03 -4.04
C LEU A 72 -5.01 9.67 -2.88
N LEU A 73 -4.48 9.04 -1.82
CA LEU A 73 -5.23 8.75 -0.59
C LEU A 73 -5.73 10.02 0.10
N GLN A 74 -4.89 11.06 0.18
CA GLN A 74 -5.25 12.35 0.79
C GLN A 74 -6.26 13.14 -0.04
N ASP A 75 -6.14 13.09 -1.37
CA ASP A 75 -6.95 13.90 -2.30
C ASP A 75 -8.36 13.30 -2.53
N THR A 76 -8.52 11.98 -2.35
CA THR A 76 -9.78 11.27 -2.62
C THR A 76 -10.57 10.89 -1.36
N ASP A 77 -10.00 11.10 -0.17
CA ASP A 77 -10.56 10.63 1.11
C ASP A 77 -10.92 9.13 1.09
N ALA A 78 -10.14 8.33 0.37
CA ALA A 78 -10.34 6.90 0.28
C ALA A 78 -10.15 6.24 1.65
N ASP A 79 -11.02 5.30 2.00
CA ASP A 79 -10.94 4.51 3.23
C ASP A 79 -10.25 3.15 3.04
N GLY A 80 -10.00 2.77 1.79
CA GLY A 80 -9.34 1.54 1.40
C GLY A 80 -8.26 1.76 0.34
N LEU A 81 -7.21 0.95 0.42
CA LEU A 81 -6.20 0.81 -0.63
C LEU A 81 -6.09 -0.68 -0.99
N ILE A 82 -6.27 -1.00 -2.27
CA ILE A 82 -6.05 -2.34 -2.81
C ILE A 82 -4.78 -2.31 -3.65
N THR A 83 -3.77 -3.10 -3.27
CA THR A 83 -2.54 -3.27 -4.05
C THR A 83 -2.54 -4.64 -4.71
N ILE A 84 -2.32 -4.69 -6.01
CA ILE A 84 -2.16 -5.92 -6.79
C ILE A 84 -0.80 -5.90 -7.45
N GLY A 85 0.09 -6.80 -7.02
CA GLY A 85 1.43 -6.84 -7.57
C GLY A 85 2.44 -7.55 -6.69
N SER A 86 3.70 -7.18 -6.87
CA SER A 86 4.83 -7.78 -6.19
C SER A 86 4.97 -7.31 -4.74
N SER A 87 6.08 -7.72 -4.10
CA SER A 87 6.49 -7.15 -2.82
C SER A 87 6.71 -5.63 -2.85
N SER A 88 7.06 -5.05 -4.01
CA SER A 88 7.27 -3.60 -4.14
C SER A 88 5.95 -2.84 -4.02
N ASP A 89 4.90 -3.31 -4.68
CA ASP A 89 3.55 -2.76 -4.61
C ASP A 89 3.00 -2.86 -3.18
N SER A 90 3.22 -4.02 -2.56
CA SER A 90 2.83 -4.28 -1.18
C SER A 90 3.50 -3.32 -0.20
N ASP A 91 4.81 -3.13 -0.32
CA ASP A 91 5.54 -2.19 0.54
C ASP A 91 5.15 -0.74 0.23
N ALA A 92 4.99 -0.36 -1.03
CA ALA A 92 4.60 1.00 -1.41
C ALA A 92 3.24 1.37 -0.81
N GLY A 93 2.23 0.50 -0.92
CA GLY A 93 0.91 0.77 -0.33
C GLY A 93 0.93 0.85 1.20
N LYS A 94 1.70 -0.01 1.87
CA LYS A 94 1.88 0.06 3.33
C LYS A 94 2.59 1.34 3.76
N VAL A 95 3.63 1.78 3.06
CA VAL A 95 4.33 3.04 3.39
C VAL A 95 3.42 4.23 3.10
N ALA A 96 2.79 4.28 1.92
CA ALA A 96 1.93 5.38 1.50
C ALA A 96 0.76 5.59 2.45
N SER A 97 0.08 4.52 2.85
CA SER A 97 -1.04 4.59 3.81
C SER A 97 -0.64 5.14 5.19
N LYS A 98 0.58 4.85 5.65
CA LYS A 98 1.13 5.44 6.89
C LYS A 98 1.51 6.90 6.70
N LEU A 99 2.18 7.23 5.59
CA LEU A 99 2.62 8.60 5.30
C LEU A 99 1.44 9.54 5.08
N ALA A 100 0.38 9.09 4.43
CA ALA A 100 -0.85 9.86 4.23
C ALA A 100 -1.46 10.35 5.57
N ASN A 101 -1.26 9.61 6.66
CA ASN A 101 -1.68 9.99 8.01
C ASN A 101 -0.55 10.57 8.89
N THR A 102 0.70 10.55 8.44
CA THR A 102 1.85 11.06 9.19
C THR A 102 2.23 12.47 8.75
N LEU A 103 2.24 12.71 7.44
CA LEU A 103 2.66 13.96 6.82
C LEU A 103 1.45 14.78 6.40
N ARG A 104 1.61 16.10 6.40
CA ARG A 104 0.58 17.02 5.91
C ARG A 104 0.41 16.86 4.39
N PRO A 105 -0.78 17.18 3.83
CA PRO A 105 -0.99 17.13 2.38
C PRO A 105 0.07 17.90 1.59
N ARG A 106 0.34 17.43 0.36
CA ARG A 106 1.35 17.99 -0.56
C ARG A 106 2.81 17.87 -0.10
N PHE A 107 3.12 16.90 0.76
CA PHE A 107 4.51 16.59 1.13
C PHE A 107 5.31 16.04 -0.07
N THR A 108 6.63 16.16 0.00
CA THR A 108 7.58 15.77 -1.03
C THR A 108 8.46 14.59 -0.59
N GLU A 109 9.25 14.02 -1.50
CA GLU A 109 10.26 13.00 -1.15
C GLU A 109 11.26 13.50 -0.08
N ALA A 110 11.57 14.80 -0.09
CA ALA A 110 12.43 15.41 0.92
C ALA A 110 11.80 15.38 2.32
N ASP A 111 10.49 15.61 2.40
CA ASP A 111 9.74 15.52 3.67
C ASP A 111 9.70 14.07 4.19
N VAL A 112 9.60 13.09 3.28
CA VAL A 112 9.72 11.67 3.63
C VAL A 112 11.12 11.37 4.19
N GLY A 113 12.18 11.87 3.56
CA GLY A 113 13.54 11.71 4.06
C GLY A 113 13.80 12.40 5.41
N ALA A 114 13.11 13.52 5.68
CA ALA A 114 13.29 14.30 6.89
C ALA A 114 12.79 13.60 8.16
N ILE A 115 11.82 12.68 8.06
CA ILE A 115 11.29 11.92 9.20
C ILE A 115 12.09 10.64 9.51
N VAL A 116 13.09 10.33 8.68
CA VAL A 116 13.89 9.11 8.82
C VAL A 116 15.10 9.39 9.71
N ASP A 117 15.27 8.58 10.75
CA ASP A 117 16.52 8.50 11.51
C ASP A 117 17.60 7.94 10.56
N GLN A 118 18.48 8.81 10.07
CA GLN A 118 19.47 8.45 9.06
C GLN A 118 20.52 7.46 9.56
N ALA A 119 20.75 7.39 10.88
CA ALA A 119 21.67 6.42 11.49
C ALA A 119 21.04 5.02 11.52
N LYS A 120 19.72 4.93 11.70
CA LYS A 120 18.98 3.66 11.77
C LYS A 120 18.33 3.24 10.45
N GLY A 121 18.17 4.17 9.50
CA GLY A 121 17.41 3.97 8.28
C GLY A 121 15.93 3.68 8.54
N HIS A 122 15.38 4.22 9.64
CA HIS A 122 14.00 3.95 10.07
C HIS A 122 13.24 5.25 10.37
N ALA A 123 12.02 5.34 9.86
CA ALA A 123 11.05 6.38 10.23
C ALA A 123 9.94 5.79 11.10
N THR A 124 9.66 6.48 12.20
CA THR A 124 8.46 6.25 12.99
C THR A 124 7.30 7.00 12.36
N THR A 125 6.22 6.29 12.09
CA THR A 125 5.01 6.81 11.43
C THR A 125 3.78 6.63 12.30
N ASN A 126 2.73 7.38 12.01
CA ASN A 126 1.41 7.13 12.55
C ASN A 126 0.84 5.81 11.98
N ALA A 127 -0.14 5.24 12.67
CA ALA A 127 -0.92 4.14 12.12
C ALA A 127 -1.65 4.57 10.85
N ALA A 128 -1.74 3.68 9.87
CA ALA A 128 -2.58 3.92 8.69
C ALA A 128 -4.03 4.09 9.13
N ARG A 129 -4.72 5.11 8.58
CA ARG A 129 -6.18 5.26 8.74
C ARG A 129 -6.95 4.41 7.74
N VAL A 130 -6.38 4.26 6.54
CA VAL A 130 -6.95 3.47 5.44
C VAL A 130 -6.66 1.98 5.63
N ARG A 131 -7.59 1.13 5.21
CA ARG A 131 -7.39 -0.33 5.21
C ARG A 131 -6.60 -0.73 3.97
N VAL A 132 -5.44 -1.33 4.16
CA VAL A 132 -4.63 -1.87 3.06
C VAL A 132 -5.00 -3.34 2.84
N ILE A 133 -5.44 -3.66 1.62
CA ILE A 133 -5.75 -5.01 1.15
C ILE A 133 -4.72 -5.35 0.07
N GLN A 134 -4.04 -6.49 0.23
CA GLN A 134 -2.95 -6.87 -0.66
C GLN A 134 -3.32 -8.16 -1.39
N ALA A 135 -3.28 -8.13 -2.72
CA ALA A 135 -3.40 -9.29 -3.58
C ALA A 135 -2.05 -9.52 -4.27
N PRO A 136 -1.13 -10.26 -3.62
CA PRO A 136 0.21 -10.46 -4.13
C PRO A 136 0.21 -11.33 -5.41
N THR A 137 1.00 -10.95 -6.39
CA THR A 137 1.26 -11.71 -7.63
C THR A 137 2.63 -12.40 -7.61
N SER A 138 3.41 -12.20 -6.55
CA SER A 138 4.68 -12.86 -6.29
C SER A 138 4.67 -13.55 -4.94
N LEU A 139 5.35 -14.70 -4.82
CA LEU A 139 5.60 -15.31 -3.51
C LEU A 139 6.58 -14.44 -2.72
N SER A 140 6.04 -13.68 -1.76
CA SER A 140 6.82 -12.76 -0.93
C SER A 140 6.40 -12.89 0.54
N ALA A 141 7.22 -12.38 1.44
CA ALA A 141 6.84 -12.26 2.86
C ALA A 141 6.35 -10.84 3.21
N ALA A 142 6.35 -9.91 2.24
CA ALA A 142 6.03 -8.51 2.46
C ALA A 142 4.58 -8.31 2.90
N GLU A 143 3.66 -9.12 2.38
CA GLU A 143 2.23 -9.06 2.70
C GLU A 143 1.90 -9.56 4.12
N TRP A 144 2.83 -10.25 4.79
CA TRP A 144 2.63 -10.86 6.11
C TRP A 144 3.25 -10.06 7.26
N ASN A 145 3.78 -8.85 7.02
CA ASN A 145 4.46 -8.05 8.04
C ASN A 145 3.96 -6.59 8.11
N GLY A 146 4.01 -6.01 9.32
CA GLY A 146 3.50 -4.67 9.60
C GLY A 146 4.48 -3.51 9.30
N THR A 147 5.74 -3.84 9.07
CA THR A 147 6.80 -2.90 8.64
C THR A 147 6.86 -2.89 7.12
N ALA A 148 7.22 -1.76 6.51
CA ALA A 148 7.39 -1.71 5.06
C ALA A 148 8.63 -0.90 4.72
N SER A 149 9.14 -1.05 3.51
CA SER A 149 10.35 -0.34 3.10
C SER A 149 10.12 0.43 1.80
N ALA A 150 10.79 1.57 1.66
CA ALA A 150 10.81 2.32 0.43
C ALA A 150 12.22 2.86 0.16
N THR A 151 12.50 3.16 -1.10
CA THR A 151 13.85 3.56 -1.54
C THR A 151 13.86 5.03 -1.91
N ASN A 152 14.83 5.79 -1.38
CA ASN A 152 14.98 7.20 -1.74
C ASN A 152 15.60 7.37 -3.15
N ALA A 153 15.70 8.61 -3.64
CA ALA A 153 16.27 8.92 -4.95
C ALA A 153 17.73 8.43 -5.14
N ASP A 154 18.48 8.23 -4.05
CA ASP A 154 19.87 7.72 -4.08
C ASP A 154 19.95 6.17 -4.10
N GLY A 155 18.82 5.46 -4.08
CA GLY A 155 18.81 3.99 -4.03
C GLY A 155 18.95 3.42 -2.60
N LYS A 156 18.92 4.25 -1.55
CA LYS A 156 18.99 3.80 -0.16
C LYS A 156 17.62 3.32 0.32
N LYS A 157 17.56 2.06 0.74
CA LYS A 157 16.37 1.46 1.37
C LYS A 157 16.18 1.99 2.79
N GLN A 158 14.95 2.38 3.11
CA GLN A 158 14.56 2.92 4.42
C GLN A 158 13.27 2.23 4.89
N HIS A 159 13.15 2.03 6.19
CA HIS A 159 12.05 1.29 6.81
C HIS A 159 11.05 2.22 7.48
N PHE A 160 9.77 1.88 7.40
CA PHE A 160 8.67 2.66 7.94
C PHE A 160 7.79 1.76 8.79
N GLY A 161 7.66 2.13 10.06
CA GLY A 161 6.94 1.36 11.07
C GLY A 161 6.26 2.25 12.09
N LEU A 162 5.41 1.64 12.90
CA LEU A 162 4.93 2.28 14.12
C LEU A 162 6.08 2.40 15.12
N ALA A 163 5.94 3.31 16.09
CA ALA A 163 6.80 3.28 17.26
C ALA A 163 6.69 1.89 17.91
N ASN A 164 7.82 1.21 18.16
CA ASN A 164 7.75 -0.04 18.89
C ASN A 164 7.21 0.24 20.30
N HIS A 165 6.41 -0.68 20.85
CA HIS A 165 6.00 -0.62 22.26
C HIS A 165 7.22 -0.58 23.21
N ARG A 166 8.40 -1.00 22.74
CA ARG A 166 9.69 -0.96 23.47
C ARG A 166 10.35 0.42 23.55
N ASP A 167 9.93 1.37 22.70
CA ASP A 167 10.49 2.72 22.64
C ASP A 167 9.61 3.75 23.39
N ALA A 168 8.48 3.31 23.98
CA ALA A 168 7.66 4.13 24.86
C ALA A 168 8.33 4.25 26.24
N PRO A 169 8.37 5.45 26.87
CA PRO A 169 8.82 5.58 28.25
C PRO A 169 7.94 4.68 29.15
N PRO A 170 8.51 4.01 30.17
CA PRO A 170 7.73 3.19 31.08
C PRO A 170 6.65 4.04 31.76
N THR A 171 5.40 3.58 31.66
CA THR A 171 4.25 4.12 32.39
C THR A 171 4.30 3.78 33.86
#